data_AF-A0A7C4PC97-F1
#
_entry.id   AF-A0A7C4PC97-F1
#
_cell.length_a   1.000
_cell.length_b   1.000
_cell.length_c   1.000
_cell.angle_alpha   90.00
_cell.angle_beta   90.00
_cell.angle_gamma   90.00
#
_symmetry.space_group_name_H-M   'P 1'
#
loop_
_entity.id
_entity.type
_entity.pdbx_description
1 polymer ?
#
loop_
_entity_poly.entity_id
_entity_poly.type
_entity_poly.pdbx_seq_one_letter_code
_entity_poly.pdbx_strand_id
1 'polypeptide(L)'
;MKRTFDRRIYTWPAFRLAVRQVFGQMDDLKRAARGGRVDKRFAEKLMLAVTRVNGCRYCAYGHSRAALAMGVPEEELQRLLAGDLGSFPPEEAVGLAFAQHYAESQGQVDPSAWQRLVETYGEATAQDILPYLRMITFGNLYGNTFDALLSRLVGKPAPGSSLWSELGVLFGVFILMPLELLRRVGRKKPQEQTL
;
A
#
# COMPACT_ATOMS: atom_id res chain seq x y z
N MET A 1 -8.55 28.50 -11.80
CA MET A 1 -8.58 27.12 -12.37
C MET A 1 -9.38 26.23 -11.41
N LYS A 2 -10.48 25.59 -11.85
CA LYS A 2 -11.17 24.59 -11.01
C LYS A 2 -10.21 23.41 -10.84
N ARG A 3 -9.68 23.18 -9.62
CA ARG A 3 -8.83 22.00 -9.34
C ARG A 3 -9.59 20.75 -9.77
N THR A 4 -9.07 20.07 -10.78
CA THR A 4 -9.49 18.73 -11.19
C THR A 4 -9.00 17.73 -10.16
N PHE A 5 -9.67 16.58 -10.05
CA PHE A 5 -9.20 15.50 -9.21
C PHE A 5 -7.84 14.99 -9.72
N ASP A 6 -6.86 14.85 -8.84
CA ASP A 6 -5.43 14.69 -9.16
C ASP A 6 -4.77 13.47 -8.49
N ARG A 7 -5.53 12.69 -7.72
CA ARG A 7 -5.03 11.51 -7.00
C ARG A 7 -5.13 10.25 -7.85
N ARG A 8 -4.24 9.28 -7.59
CA ARG A 8 -4.29 7.96 -8.25
C ARG A 8 -5.48 7.15 -7.75
N ILE A 9 -6.18 6.51 -8.67
CA ILE A 9 -7.36 5.66 -8.40
C ILE A 9 -7.23 4.34 -9.11
N TYR A 10 -8.13 3.42 -8.80
CA TYR A 10 -8.30 2.22 -9.61
C TYR A 10 -9.22 2.46 -10.79
N THR A 11 -8.80 1.98 -11.95
CA THR A 11 -9.72 1.55 -13.00
C THR A 11 -10.17 0.12 -12.71
N TRP A 12 -11.32 -0.30 -13.27
CA TRP A 12 -11.79 -1.68 -13.10
C TRP A 12 -10.75 -2.77 -13.48
N PRO A 13 -10.04 -2.69 -14.63
CA PRO A 13 -9.00 -3.66 -14.96
C PRO A 13 -7.87 -3.69 -13.93
N ALA A 14 -7.38 -2.52 -13.50
CA ALA A 14 -6.30 -2.42 -12.52
C ALA A 14 -6.73 -2.97 -11.15
N PHE A 15 -7.97 -2.71 -10.72
CA PHE A 15 -8.51 -3.24 -9.47
C PHE A 15 -8.58 -4.77 -9.48
N ARG A 16 -9.09 -5.38 -10.56
CA ARG A 16 -9.16 -6.85 -10.65
C ARG A 16 -7.78 -7.50 -10.54
N LEU A 17 -6.77 -6.90 -11.18
CA LEU A 17 -5.40 -7.35 -11.08
C LEU A 17 -4.87 -7.19 -9.65
N ALA A 18 -5.11 -6.03 -9.04
CA ALA A 18 -4.65 -5.74 -7.68
C ALA A 18 -5.28 -6.68 -6.65
N VAL A 19 -6.58 -7.01 -6.76
CA VAL A 19 -7.22 -8.02 -5.89
C VAL A 19 -6.50 -9.36 -6.01
N ARG A 20 -6.27 -9.86 -7.23
CA ARG A 20 -5.52 -11.12 -7.44
C ARG A 20 -4.12 -11.07 -6.84
N GLN A 21 -3.41 -9.96 -7.01
CA GLN A 21 -2.07 -9.76 -6.46
C GLN A 21 -2.07 -9.76 -4.93
N VAL A 22 -3.02 -9.06 -4.29
CA VAL A 22 -3.18 -9.05 -2.82
C VAL A 22 -3.41 -10.46 -2.28
N PHE A 23 -4.29 -11.25 -2.91
CA PHE A 23 -4.52 -12.63 -2.49
C PHE A 23 -3.34 -13.55 -2.77
N GLY A 24 -2.63 -13.37 -3.88
CA GLY A 24 -1.42 -14.15 -4.21
C GLY A 24 -0.28 -13.92 -3.22
N GLN A 25 -0.21 -12.74 -2.62
CA GLN A 25 0.90 -12.32 -1.75
C GLN A 25 0.52 -12.26 -0.27
N MET A 26 -0.72 -12.60 0.08
CA MET A 26 -1.17 -12.50 1.47
C MET A 26 -0.44 -13.49 2.40
N ASP A 27 0.16 -14.59 1.88
CA ASP A 27 1.10 -15.39 2.70
C ASP A 27 2.41 -14.66 2.98
N ASP A 28 2.92 -13.85 2.04
CA ASP A 28 4.13 -13.04 2.25
C ASP A 28 3.90 -11.97 3.31
N LEU A 29 2.77 -11.25 3.26
CA LEU A 29 2.43 -10.26 4.29
C LEU A 29 2.28 -10.91 5.67
N LYS A 30 1.63 -12.08 5.74
CA LYS A 30 1.51 -12.83 7.00
C LYS A 30 2.87 -13.30 7.51
N ARG A 31 3.75 -13.76 6.63
CA ARG A 31 5.11 -14.16 6.96
C ARG A 31 5.92 -12.97 7.48
N ALA A 32 5.91 -11.84 6.78
CA ALA A 32 6.60 -10.62 7.18
C ALA A 32 6.14 -10.13 8.55
N ALA A 33 4.81 -10.06 8.77
CA ALA A 33 4.23 -9.65 10.04
C ALA A 33 4.56 -10.59 11.21
N ARG A 34 4.63 -11.90 10.96
CA ARG A 34 5.02 -12.90 11.97
C ARG A 34 6.52 -12.95 12.22
N GLY A 35 7.32 -12.70 11.18
CA GLY A 35 8.77 -12.74 11.23
C GLY A 35 9.38 -11.61 12.05
N GLY A 36 8.69 -10.47 12.16
CA GLY A 36 9.07 -9.37 13.06
C GLY A 36 10.35 -8.62 12.69
N ARG A 37 10.98 -8.95 11.54
CA ARG A 37 12.17 -8.25 11.03
C ARG A 37 11.91 -6.78 10.71
N VAL A 38 10.69 -6.48 10.28
CA VAL A 38 10.17 -5.12 10.17
C VAL A 38 9.29 -4.90 11.40
N ASP A 39 9.76 -4.09 12.35
CA ASP A 39 8.97 -3.79 13.54
C ASP A 39 7.70 -3.01 13.13
N LYS A 40 6.68 -3.07 13.99
CA LYS A 40 5.36 -2.52 13.65
C LYS A 40 5.37 -1.00 13.49
N ARG A 41 6.18 -0.27 14.26
CA ARG A 41 6.29 1.19 14.14
C ARG A 41 6.90 1.56 12.79
N PHE A 42 7.97 0.87 12.40
CA PHE A 42 8.58 1.09 11.11
C PHE A 42 7.67 0.69 9.94
N ALA A 43 6.93 -0.42 10.06
CA ALA A 43 5.91 -0.81 9.08
C ALA A 43 4.85 0.29 8.87
N GLU A 44 4.34 0.89 9.95
CA GLU A 44 3.39 2.01 9.87
C GLU A 44 4.01 3.24 9.17
N LYS A 45 5.29 3.56 9.46
CA LYS A 45 6.00 4.66 8.80
C LYS A 45 6.22 4.41 7.30
N LEU A 46 6.61 3.20 6.91
CA LEU A 46 6.71 2.78 5.51
C LEU A 46 5.36 2.93 4.78
N MET A 47 4.27 2.49 5.43
CA MET A 47 2.92 2.63 4.88
C MET A 47 2.48 4.10 4.76
N LEU A 48 2.83 4.94 5.73
CA LEU A 48 2.55 6.37 5.69
C LEU A 48 3.37 7.10 4.61
N ALA A 49 4.62 6.71 4.36
CA ALA A 49 5.43 7.25 3.26
C ALA A 49 4.74 7.02 1.89
N VAL A 50 4.28 5.79 1.63
CA VAL A 50 3.51 5.47 0.41
C VAL A 50 2.18 6.23 0.36
N THR A 51 1.47 6.27 1.50
CA THR A 51 0.18 6.96 1.61
C THR A 51 0.29 8.43 1.31
N ARG A 52 1.40 9.05 1.73
CA ARG A 52 1.66 10.46 1.50
C ARG A 52 1.80 10.77 0.01
N VAL A 53 2.54 9.95 -0.74
CA VAL A 53 2.65 10.08 -2.21
C VAL A 53 1.30 9.84 -2.89
N ASN A 54 0.55 8.82 -2.47
CA ASN A 54 -0.74 8.50 -3.07
C ASN A 54 -1.89 9.45 -2.65
N GLY A 55 -1.72 10.25 -1.60
CA GLY A 55 -2.70 11.26 -1.16
C GLY A 55 -4.01 10.70 -0.59
N CYS A 56 -3.98 9.49 0.00
CA CYS A 56 -5.19 8.87 0.55
C CYS A 56 -5.46 9.34 1.99
N ARG A 57 -6.46 10.22 2.16
CA ARG A 57 -6.83 10.79 3.47
C ARG A 57 -7.29 9.76 4.49
N TYR A 58 -7.95 8.68 4.04
CA TYR A 58 -8.47 7.63 4.92
C TYR A 58 -7.33 6.81 5.52
N CYS A 59 -6.39 6.39 4.66
CA CYS A 59 -5.20 5.65 5.08
C CYS A 59 -4.29 6.55 5.93
N ALA A 60 -4.14 7.84 5.57
CA ALA A 60 -3.34 8.78 6.36
C ALA A 60 -3.88 8.84 7.80
N TYR A 61 -5.18 9.09 7.96
CA TYR A 61 -5.81 9.10 9.28
C TYR A 61 -5.68 7.76 10.03
N GLY A 62 -6.00 6.64 9.36
CA GLY A 62 -5.99 5.32 9.98
C GLY A 62 -4.61 4.88 10.45
N HIS A 63 -3.60 5.03 9.60
CA HIS A 63 -2.22 4.62 9.90
C HIS A 63 -1.50 5.60 10.82
N SER A 64 -1.78 6.91 10.74
CA SER A 64 -1.26 7.85 11.74
C SER A 64 -1.80 7.53 13.14
N ARG A 65 -3.09 7.21 13.27
CA ARG A 65 -3.66 6.78 14.55
C ARG A 65 -3.05 5.48 15.05
N ALA A 66 -2.80 4.51 14.16
CA ALA A 66 -2.13 3.27 14.52
C ALA A 66 -0.69 3.50 14.99
N ALA A 67 0.08 4.32 14.27
CA ALA A 67 1.45 4.68 14.64
C ALA A 67 1.53 5.38 15.99
N LEU A 68 0.66 6.37 16.25
CA LEU A 68 0.56 7.05 17.55
C LEU A 68 0.24 6.07 18.68
N ALA A 69 -0.72 5.15 18.46
CA ALA A 69 -1.06 4.13 19.43
C ALA A 69 0.09 3.16 19.73
N MET A 70 1.04 3.00 18.80
CA MET A 70 2.27 2.22 19.00
C MET A 70 3.40 3.04 19.64
N GLY A 71 3.20 4.34 19.88
CA GLY A 71 4.17 5.23 20.51
C GLY A 71 5.15 5.88 19.53
N VAL A 72 4.82 5.97 18.24
CA VAL A 72 5.56 6.85 17.32
C VAL A 72 5.27 8.31 17.73
N PRO A 73 6.30 9.16 17.94
CA PRO A 73 6.09 10.56 18.31
C PRO A 73 5.30 11.33 17.26
N GLU A 74 4.46 12.27 17.69
CA GLU A 74 3.66 13.08 16.79
C GLU A 74 4.54 13.92 15.85
N GLU A 75 5.63 14.49 16.37
CA GLU A 75 6.58 15.29 15.60
C GLU A 75 7.28 14.46 14.52
N GLU A 76 7.51 13.18 14.78
CA GLU A 76 8.05 12.24 13.79
C GLU A 76 7.04 11.99 12.67
N LEU A 77 5.76 11.78 13.00
CA LEU A 77 4.69 11.63 12.00
C LEU A 77 4.50 12.91 11.17
N GLN A 78 4.56 14.08 11.80
CA GLN A 78 4.47 15.36 11.10
C GLN A 78 5.63 15.52 10.09
N ARG A 79 6.86 15.20 10.50
CA ARG A 79 8.04 15.22 9.60
C ARG A 79 7.90 14.23 8.45
N LEU A 80 7.44 13.00 8.72
CA LEU A 80 7.17 11.99 7.69
C LEU A 80 6.13 12.47 6.67
N LEU A 81 5.01 13.02 7.15
CA LEU A 81 3.94 13.54 6.30
C LEU A 81 4.32 14.84 5.60
N ALA A 82 5.32 15.57 6.10
CA ALA A 82 5.98 16.68 5.42
C ALA A 82 7.06 16.20 4.42
N GLY A 83 7.51 14.95 4.51
CA GLY A 83 8.54 14.31 3.65
C GLY A 83 9.95 14.68 4.02
N ASP A 84 10.13 15.15 5.25
CA ASP A 84 11.43 15.41 5.81
C ASP A 84 12.06 14.10 6.26
N LEU A 85 12.47 13.29 5.28
CA LEU A 85 13.12 11.99 5.51
C LEU A 85 14.55 12.15 6.06
N GLY A 86 15.19 13.31 5.84
CA GLY A 86 16.55 13.59 6.33
C GLY A 86 16.63 13.74 7.85
N SER A 87 15.49 13.91 8.51
CA SER A 87 15.38 14.05 9.97
C SER A 87 15.20 12.72 10.72
N PHE A 88 15.14 11.60 10.00
CA PHE A 88 15.05 10.24 10.52
C PHE A 88 16.43 9.61 10.70
N PRO A 89 16.56 8.57 11.54
CA PRO A 89 17.78 7.76 11.59
C PRO A 89 18.19 7.29 10.19
N PRO A 90 19.50 7.27 9.85
CA PRO A 90 19.96 6.98 8.50
C PRO A 90 19.42 5.66 7.91
N GLU A 91 19.33 4.62 8.73
CA GLU A 91 18.76 3.33 8.33
C GLU A 91 17.29 3.48 7.92
N GLU A 92 16.45 4.08 8.76
CA GLU A 92 15.03 4.29 8.46
C GLU A 92 14.83 5.19 7.24
N ALA A 93 15.64 6.25 7.10
CA ALA A 93 15.58 7.15 5.96
C ALA A 93 15.74 6.40 4.63
N VAL A 94 16.59 5.35 4.57
CA VAL A 94 16.72 4.49 3.37
C VAL A 94 15.41 3.77 3.06
N GLY A 95 14.78 3.14 4.06
CA GLY A 95 13.53 2.40 3.84
C GLY A 95 12.36 3.32 3.51
N LEU A 96 12.29 4.50 4.15
CA LEU A 96 11.26 5.51 3.86
C LEU A 96 11.45 6.11 2.47
N ALA A 97 12.69 6.38 2.05
CA ALA A 97 12.98 6.85 0.69
C ALA A 97 12.65 5.79 -0.36
N PHE A 98 12.96 4.51 -0.08
CA PHE A 98 12.56 3.39 -0.92
C PHE A 98 11.03 3.31 -1.05
N ALA A 99 10.30 3.41 0.07
CA ALA A 99 8.83 3.39 0.09
C ALA A 99 8.22 4.57 -0.68
N GLN A 100 8.78 5.78 -0.53
CA GLN A 100 8.37 6.95 -1.29
C GLN A 100 8.60 6.73 -2.79
N HIS A 101 9.81 6.32 -3.18
CA HIS A 101 10.15 6.09 -4.58
C HIS A 101 9.29 4.98 -5.21
N TYR A 102 9.04 3.89 -4.47
CA TYR A 102 8.11 2.83 -4.87
C TYR A 102 6.72 3.36 -5.19
N ALA A 103 6.22 4.33 -4.41
CA ALA A 103 4.92 4.92 -4.67
C ALA A 103 4.93 5.86 -5.89
N GLU A 104 5.98 6.67 -6.05
CA GLU A 104 6.20 7.58 -7.18
C GLU A 104 6.33 6.82 -8.50
N SER A 105 7.03 5.68 -8.48
CA SER A 105 7.25 4.79 -9.63
C SER A 105 6.05 3.87 -9.92
N GLN A 106 4.90 4.11 -9.28
CA GLN A 106 3.68 3.31 -9.41
C GLN A 106 3.85 1.83 -9.06
N GLY A 107 4.76 1.53 -8.13
CA GLY A 107 5.02 0.19 -7.61
C GLY A 107 6.13 -0.55 -8.35
N GLN A 108 6.86 0.12 -9.26
CA GLN A 108 8.04 -0.44 -9.89
C GLN A 108 9.23 -0.34 -8.94
N VAL A 109 9.90 -1.47 -8.73
CA VAL A 109 11.10 -1.52 -7.87
C VAL A 109 12.30 -1.10 -8.71
N ASP A 110 12.89 0.04 -8.38
CA ASP A 110 14.14 0.48 -8.99
C ASP A 110 15.30 -0.42 -8.50
N PRO A 111 16.15 -0.97 -9.40
CA PRO A 111 17.23 -1.88 -9.03
C PRO A 111 18.26 -1.25 -8.08
N SER A 112 18.57 0.04 -8.24
CA SER A 112 19.56 0.72 -7.40
C SER A 112 19.01 1.01 -6.00
N ALA A 113 17.73 1.42 -5.91
CA ALA A 113 17.04 1.60 -4.65
C ALA A 113 16.87 0.26 -3.91
N TRP A 114 16.58 -0.82 -4.64
CA TRP A 114 16.51 -2.18 -4.09
C TRP A 114 17.86 -2.62 -3.52
N GLN A 115 18.94 -2.46 -4.28
CA GLN A 115 20.27 -2.84 -3.82
C GLN A 115 20.64 -2.10 -2.53
N ARG A 116 20.39 -0.79 -2.45
CA ARG A 116 20.65 -0.01 -1.24
C ARG A 116 19.81 -0.46 -0.04
N LEU A 117 18.54 -0.84 -0.27
CA LEU A 117 17.67 -1.40 0.76
C LEU A 117 18.23 -2.73 1.28
N VAL A 118 18.68 -3.61 0.39
CA VAL A 118 19.29 -4.90 0.74
C VAL A 118 20.60 -4.71 1.50
N GLU A 119 21.45 -3.78 1.07
CA GLU A 119 22.71 -3.45 1.77
C GLU A 119 22.47 -2.93 3.20
N THR A 120 21.36 -2.20 3.41
CA THR A 120 21.03 -1.60 4.72
C THR A 120 20.38 -2.60 5.67
N TYR A 121 19.44 -3.41 5.16
CA TYR A 121 18.56 -4.23 6.00
C TYR A 121 18.77 -5.75 5.87
N GLY A 122 19.57 -6.17 4.90
CA GLY A 122 19.66 -7.55 4.45
C GLY A 122 18.47 -7.98 3.57
N GLU A 123 18.69 -9.01 2.75
CA GLU A 123 17.73 -9.52 1.77
C GLU A 123 16.38 -9.89 2.42
N ALA A 124 16.40 -10.59 3.55
CA ALA A 124 15.18 -11.08 4.20
C ALA A 124 14.27 -9.95 4.72
N THR A 125 14.84 -8.86 5.21
CA THR A 125 14.09 -7.70 5.70
C THR A 125 13.61 -6.84 4.53
N ALA A 126 14.44 -6.63 3.50
CA ALA A 126 14.05 -5.95 2.28
C ALA A 126 12.85 -6.63 1.58
N GLN A 127 12.85 -7.97 1.54
CA GLN A 127 11.71 -8.75 1.03
C GLN A 127 10.45 -8.61 1.89
N ASP A 128 10.58 -8.51 3.21
CA ASP A 128 9.46 -8.33 4.13
C ASP A 128 8.82 -6.93 4.06
N ILE A 129 9.55 -5.92 3.57
CA ILE A 129 9.02 -4.56 3.37
C ILE A 129 7.98 -4.51 2.23
N LEU A 130 8.24 -5.20 1.12
CA LEU A 130 7.41 -5.12 -0.10
C LEU A 130 5.92 -5.46 0.13
N PRO A 131 5.54 -6.51 0.88
CA PRO A 131 4.15 -6.80 1.17
C PRO A 131 3.40 -5.65 1.84
N TYR A 132 4.05 -4.89 2.74
CA TYR A 132 3.42 -3.72 3.37
C TYR A 132 3.15 -2.63 2.34
N LEU A 133 4.14 -2.31 1.49
CA LEU A 133 4.00 -1.27 0.45
C LEU A 133 2.89 -1.62 -0.56
N ARG A 134 2.80 -2.89 -0.95
CA ARG A 134 1.77 -3.39 -1.86
C ARG A 134 0.37 -3.32 -1.23
N MET A 135 0.26 -3.74 0.03
CA MET A 135 -1.02 -3.71 0.76
C MET A 135 -1.52 -2.27 0.96
N ILE A 136 -0.65 -1.36 1.39
CA ILE A 136 -1.07 0.03 1.58
C ILE A 136 -1.40 0.71 0.26
N THR A 137 -0.68 0.41 -0.83
CA THR A 137 -1.02 0.92 -2.17
C THR A 137 -2.42 0.47 -2.57
N PHE A 138 -2.81 -0.78 -2.27
CA PHE A 138 -4.17 -1.24 -2.50
C PHE A 138 -5.20 -0.42 -1.73
N GLY A 139 -4.98 -0.22 -0.42
CA GLY A 139 -5.86 0.61 0.42
C GLY A 139 -5.94 2.06 -0.06
N ASN A 140 -4.80 2.64 -0.46
CA ASN A 140 -4.72 4.02 -0.92
C ASN A 140 -5.55 4.24 -2.19
N LEU A 141 -5.33 3.43 -3.24
CA LEU A 141 -6.04 3.59 -4.50
C LEU A 141 -7.52 3.26 -4.36
N TYR A 142 -7.89 2.30 -3.50
CA TYR A 142 -9.29 2.02 -3.18
C TYR A 142 -9.96 3.23 -2.50
N GLY A 143 -9.35 3.77 -1.45
CA GLY A 143 -9.85 4.97 -0.76
C GLY A 143 -9.93 6.21 -1.67
N ASN A 144 -8.94 6.41 -2.54
CA ASN A 144 -8.96 7.48 -3.53
C ASN A 144 -10.08 7.27 -4.57
N THR A 145 -10.39 6.02 -4.93
CA THR A 145 -11.50 5.73 -5.86
C THR A 145 -12.85 6.10 -5.24
N PHE A 146 -12.98 5.94 -3.92
CA PHE A 146 -14.15 6.44 -3.20
C PHE A 146 -14.23 7.97 -3.23
N ASP A 147 -13.11 8.68 -2.98
CA ASP A 147 -13.06 10.13 -3.12
C ASP A 147 -13.32 10.60 -4.58
N ALA A 148 -12.94 9.82 -5.60
CA ALA A 148 -13.25 10.13 -7.00
C ALA A 148 -14.75 10.06 -7.28
N LEU A 149 -15.45 9.07 -6.72
CA LEU A 149 -16.91 8.99 -6.79
C LEU A 149 -17.55 10.21 -6.12
N LEU A 150 -17.11 10.59 -4.91
CA LEU A 150 -17.61 11.79 -4.23
C LEU A 150 -17.35 13.08 -5.03
N SER A 151 -16.15 13.18 -5.61
CA SER A 151 -15.77 14.31 -6.47
C SER A 151 -16.64 14.40 -7.73
N ARG A 152 -17.04 13.27 -8.31
CA ARG A 152 -17.98 13.21 -9.43
C ARG A 152 -19.36 13.77 -9.05
N LEU A 153 -19.88 13.45 -7.86
CA LEU A 153 -21.18 13.96 -7.39
C LEU A 153 -21.24 15.49 -7.31
N VAL A 154 -20.09 16.15 -7.12
CA VAL A 154 -19.96 17.62 -7.12
C VAL A 154 -19.47 18.19 -8.46
N GLY A 155 -19.58 17.42 -9.54
CA GLY A 155 -19.27 17.85 -10.91
C GLY A 155 -17.78 17.89 -11.25
N LYS A 156 -16.93 17.16 -10.52
CA LYS A 156 -15.47 17.09 -10.74
C LYS A 156 -15.03 15.63 -10.92
N PRO A 157 -15.36 14.96 -12.03
CA PRO A 157 -14.97 13.56 -12.24
C PRO A 157 -13.46 13.40 -12.29
N ALA A 158 -12.97 12.24 -11.85
CA ALA A 158 -11.55 11.93 -11.97
C ALA A 158 -11.17 11.67 -13.45
N PRO A 159 -10.01 12.17 -13.92
CA PRO A 159 -9.54 11.89 -15.26
C PRO A 159 -9.38 10.38 -15.49
N GLY A 160 -9.81 9.90 -16.67
CA GLY A 160 -9.68 8.48 -17.03
C GLY A 160 -10.61 7.53 -16.28
N SER A 161 -11.59 8.02 -15.50
CA SER A 161 -12.61 7.19 -14.85
C SER A 161 -14.03 7.46 -15.36
N SER A 162 -14.90 6.49 -15.10
CA SER A 162 -16.34 6.58 -15.32
C SER A 162 -17.08 6.18 -14.03
N LEU A 163 -18.35 6.59 -13.92
CA LEU A 163 -19.21 6.19 -12.81
C LEU A 163 -19.23 4.65 -12.65
N TRP A 164 -19.37 3.91 -13.75
CA TRP A 164 -19.38 2.45 -13.73
C TRP A 164 -18.04 1.85 -13.30
N SER A 165 -16.91 2.45 -13.69
CA SER A 165 -15.61 2.01 -13.21
C SER A 165 -15.46 2.23 -11.71
N GLU A 166 -15.87 3.39 -11.20
CA GLU A 166 -15.80 3.74 -9.77
C GLU A 166 -16.69 2.82 -8.93
N LEU A 167 -17.97 2.67 -9.30
CA LEU A 167 -18.90 1.76 -8.62
C LEU A 167 -18.42 0.30 -8.74
N GLY A 168 -17.92 -0.10 -9.91
CA GLY A 168 -17.35 -1.42 -10.14
C GLY A 168 -16.22 -1.73 -9.15
N VAL A 169 -15.28 -0.81 -8.96
CA VAL A 169 -14.21 -0.96 -7.95
C VAL A 169 -14.78 -1.07 -6.54
N LEU A 170 -15.63 -0.13 -6.14
CA LEU A 170 -16.12 -0.03 -4.76
C LEU A 170 -16.97 -1.23 -4.36
N PHE A 171 -17.86 -1.70 -5.24
CA PHE A 171 -18.70 -2.86 -4.98
C PHE A 171 -18.04 -4.19 -5.35
N GLY A 172 -17.10 -4.17 -6.29
CA GLY A 172 -16.38 -5.36 -6.73
C GLY A 172 -15.57 -6.00 -5.60
N VAL A 173 -15.20 -5.26 -4.55
CA VAL A 173 -14.55 -5.82 -3.36
C VAL A 173 -15.42 -6.90 -2.70
N PHE A 174 -16.75 -6.73 -2.67
CA PHE A 174 -17.69 -7.67 -2.06
C PHE A 174 -17.90 -8.93 -2.88
N ILE A 175 -17.49 -8.93 -4.15
CA ILE A 175 -17.62 -10.08 -5.06
C ILE A 175 -16.26 -10.76 -5.24
N LEU A 176 -15.24 -9.99 -5.61
CA LEU A 176 -13.93 -10.52 -5.96
C LEU A 176 -13.15 -11.00 -4.75
N MET A 177 -13.24 -10.32 -3.60
CA MET A 177 -12.49 -10.76 -2.41
C MET A 177 -13.02 -12.10 -1.89
N PRO A 178 -14.34 -12.32 -1.68
CA PRO A 178 -14.84 -13.64 -1.29
C PRO A 178 -14.50 -14.72 -2.33
N LEU A 179 -14.59 -14.39 -3.62
CA LEU A 179 -14.28 -15.33 -4.69
C LEU A 179 -12.81 -15.76 -4.69
N GLU A 180 -11.87 -14.83 -4.55
CA GLU A 180 -10.44 -15.16 -4.45
C GLU A 180 -10.10 -15.87 -3.13
N LEU A 181 -10.81 -15.56 -2.04
CA LEU A 181 -10.69 -16.30 -0.79
C LEU A 181 -11.12 -17.76 -0.98
N LEU A 182 -12.28 -18.01 -1.60
CA LEU A 182 -12.78 -19.35 -1.92
C LEU A 182 -11.82 -20.10 -2.84
N ARG A 183 -11.31 -19.46 -3.90
CA ARG A 183 -10.30 -20.05 -4.80
C ARG A 183 -9.03 -20.44 -4.05
N ARG A 184 -8.58 -19.61 -3.12
CA ARG A 184 -7.38 -19.88 -2.33
C ARG A 184 -7.59 -21.02 -1.34
N VAL A 185 -8.75 -21.08 -0.67
CA VAL A 185 -9.12 -22.20 0.20
C VAL A 185 -9.19 -23.50 -0.60
N GLY A 186 -9.80 -23.47 -1.80
CA GLY A 186 -9.87 -24.61 -2.70
C GLY A 186 -8.52 -25.07 -3.30
N ARG A 187 -7.45 -24.27 -3.20
CA ARG A 187 -6.10 -24.60 -3.72
C ARG A 187 -5.19 -25.34 -2.72
N LYS A 188 -5.60 -25.61 -1.47
CA LYS A 188 -4.88 -26.50 -0.53
C LYS A 188 -5.63 -27.84 -0.42
N LYS A 189 -5.09 -29.05 -0.68
CA LYS A 189 -3.72 -29.61 -0.67
C LYS A 189 -3.47 -30.55 -1.88
N PRO A 190 -2.29 -30.56 -2.53
CA PRO A 190 -1.68 -31.78 -3.05
C PRO A 190 -0.97 -32.53 -1.90
N GLN A 191 -1.10 -33.85 -1.86
CA GLN A 191 -0.47 -34.75 -0.88
C GLN A 191 1.05 -34.55 -0.85
N GLU A 192 1.61 -34.43 0.36
CA GLU A 192 2.99 -34.85 0.62
C GLU A 192 3.06 -36.34 0.25
N GLN A 193 3.68 -36.65 -0.88
CA GLN A 193 4.14 -38.00 -1.16
C GLN A 193 5.39 -38.23 -0.32
N THR A 194 5.23 -39.08 0.67
CA THR A 194 6.27 -39.77 1.42
C THR A 194 7.25 -40.42 0.46
N LEU A 195 8.55 -40.12 0.64
CA LEU A 195 9.66 -41.05 0.43
C LEU A 195 10.69 -40.77 1.53
#